data_AF-A0AAD6SP56-F1
#
_entry.id   AF-A0AAD6SP56-F1
#
_cell.length_a   1.000
_cell.length_b   1.000
_cell.length_c   1.000
_cell.angle_alpha   90.00
_cell.angle_beta   90.00
_cell.angle_gamma   90.00
#
_symmetry.space_group_name_H-M   'P 1'
#
loop_
_entity.id
_entity.type
_entity.pdbx_description
1 polymer ?
#
loop_
_entity_poly.entity_id
_entity_poly.type
_entity_poly.pdbx_seq_one_letter_code
_entity_poly.pdbx_strand_id
1 'polypeptide(L)'
;MMSELSTGLAQVMERLSNAQYRPSTSRRAEVAKMSCPLPPLPPQFALPAPPSFPSSAPSTLSPFAPAIPSPFVAPAIPGPVPTFTVPNFTINISPAGTLISSSLSASLPLPPTHSTLSPFSINTSSNMPLPVPPPPHLSIPFTPLAAHQWKWLAGDWLPEYKHPTLKQITDIWGEWVDGIGGCIPVEILTRTWGPKWKQNIGKRKTENSRRMKVVTLIQELAMRPGWNIAVVLRFLSEKYEPKYQARAFCDYLTKDTRPAVFTAADFYLKHP
;
A
#
# COMPACT_ATOMS: atom_id res chain seq x y z
N MET A 1 12.59 -33.27 -9.94
CA MET A 1 13.09 -32.21 -9.05
C MET A 1 12.43 -30.85 -9.30
N MET A 2 11.14 -30.80 -9.69
CA MET A 2 10.38 -29.53 -9.80
C MET A 2 9.10 -29.53 -8.95
N SER A 3 9.01 -30.41 -7.96
CA SER A 3 7.82 -30.57 -7.11
C SER A 3 7.92 -29.84 -5.76
N GLU A 4 9.08 -29.26 -5.41
CA GLU A 4 9.32 -28.72 -4.07
C GLU A 4 9.29 -27.18 -3.96
N LEU A 5 9.11 -26.46 -5.07
CA LEU A 5 9.00 -24.99 -5.04
C LEU A 5 7.56 -24.48 -4.78
N SER A 6 6.57 -25.37 -4.73
CA SER A 6 5.17 -24.98 -4.51
C SER A 6 4.78 -24.83 -3.04
N THR A 7 5.54 -25.42 -2.11
CA THR A 7 5.19 -25.42 -0.67
C THR A 7 5.74 -24.19 0.06
N GLY A 8 6.78 -23.54 -0.47
CA GLY A 8 7.39 -22.35 0.15
C GLY A 8 6.54 -21.08 0.05
N LEU A 9 5.75 -20.93 -1.01
CA LEU A 9 4.91 -19.73 -1.23
C LEU A 9 3.68 -19.69 -0.32
N ALA A 10 3.11 -20.85 0.04
CA ALA A 10 2.00 -20.93 0.99
C ALA A 10 2.43 -20.49 2.41
N GLN A 11 3.67 -20.81 2.82
CA GLN A 11 4.19 -20.47 4.14
C GLN A 11 4.60 -18.99 4.29
N VAL A 12 4.89 -18.31 3.18
CA VAL A 12 5.12 -16.85 3.15
C VAL A 12 3.79 -16.08 3.18
N MET A 13 2.75 -16.57 2.51
CA MET A 13 1.42 -15.96 2.54
C MET A 13 0.75 -16.07 3.92
N GLU A 14 0.99 -17.14 4.67
CA GLU A 14 0.48 -17.30 6.03
C GLU A 14 1.19 -16.37 7.04
N ARG A 15 2.45 -16.00 6.79
CA ARG A 15 3.18 -15.01 7.60
C ARG A 15 2.77 -13.56 7.32
N LEU A 16 2.33 -13.25 6.09
CA LEU A 16 1.81 -11.91 5.75
C LEU A 16 0.34 -11.72 6.18
N SER A 17 -0.45 -12.79 6.22
CA SER A 17 -1.81 -12.80 6.77
C SER A 17 -1.84 -12.59 8.30
N ASN A 18 -0.84 -13.10 9.04
CA ASN A 18 -0.75 -12.91 10.49
C ASN A 18 -0.09 -11.60 10.94
N ALA A 19 0.43 -10.77 10.02
CA ALA A 19 0.88 -9.41 10.33
C ALA A 19 -0.29 -8.40 10.40
N GLN A 20 -1.52 -8.88 10.21
CA GLN A 20 -2.74 -8.09 10.23
C GLN A 20 -3.13 -7.76 11.68
N TYR A 21 -2.78 -6.53 12.07
CA TYR A 21 -3.61 -5.70 12.95
C TYR A 21 -3.95 -6.32 14.31
N ARG A 22 -3.04 -6.22 15.29
CA ARG A 22 -3.50 -6.11 16.69
C ARG A 22 -4.29 -4.80 16.78
N PRO A 23 -5.61 -4.81 17.00
CA PRO A 23 -6.31 -3.59 17.34
C PRO A 23 -5.64 -3.02 18.58
N SER A 24 -5.16 -1.79 18.49
CA SER A 24 -4.69 -1.03 19.63
C SER A 24 -5.87 -0.90 20.59
N THR A 25 -5.93 -1.75 21.62
CA THR A 25 -6.84 -1.63 22.76
C THR A 25 -6.37 -0.47 23.63
N SER A 26 -6.39 0.74 23.08
CA SER A 26 -6.17 1.98 23.80
C SER A 26 -7.50 2.70 23.97
N ARG A 27 -8.43 2.04 24.67
CA ARG A 27 -9.58 2.66 25.35
C ARG A 27 -10.30 1.62 26.20
N ARG A 28 -9.75 1.31 27.37
CA ARG A 28 -10.52 1.05 28.59
C ARG A 28 -9.58 1.02 29.79
N ALA A 29 -9.25 2.21 30.28
CA ALA A 29 -9.07 2.34 31.72
C ALA A 29 -10.47 2.15 32.34
N GLU A 30 -10.48 1.50 33.51
CA GLU A 30 -11.63 1.41 34.41
C GLU A 30 -12.73 0.40 34.00
N VAL A 31 -12.58 -0.86 34.44
CA VAL A 31 -13.40 -1.49 35.49
C VAL A 31 -12.61 -2.68 36.03
N ALA A 32 -12.16 -2.56 37.27
CA ALA A 32 -11.61 -3.66 38.05
C ALA A 32 -12.72 -4.59 38.54
N LYS A 33 -12.36 -5.86 38.81
CA LYS A 33 -13.13 -6.91 39.49
C LYS A 33 -14.28 -7.54 38.68
N MET A 34 -13.96 -8.61 37.96
CA MET A 34 -14.75 -9.84 37.96
C MET A 34 -13.88 -10.96 37.40
N SER A 35 -13.29 -11.71 38.31
CA SER A 35 -12.55 -12.94 38.02
C SER A 35 -13.58 -14.02 37.69
N CYS A 36 -13.78 -14.31 36.40
CA CYS A 36 -14.56 -15.47 35.98
C CYS A 36 -13.63 -16.72 36.00
N PRO A 37 -14.06 -17.85 36.59
CA PRO A 37 -13.30 -19.09 36.57
C PRO A 37 -13.28 -19.70 35.15
N LEU A 38 -12.12 -20.21 34.75
CA LEU A 38 -11.93 -20.93 33.49
C LEU A 38 -12.80 -22.20 33.44
N PRO A 39 -13.49 -22.48 32.32
CA PRO A 39 -14.12 -23.79 32.11
C PRO A 39 -13.07 -24.88 31.83
N PRO A 40 -13.36 -26.15 32.18
CA PRO A 40 -12.47 -27.28 31.97
C PRO A 40 -12.30 -27.61 30.48
N LEU A 41 -11.06 -27.93 30.09
CA LEU A 41 -10.68 -28.34 28.73
C LEU A 41 -11.33 -29.68 28.34
N PRO A 42 -11.84 -29.82 27.10
CA PRO A 42 -12.37 -31.08 26.61
C PRO A 42 -11.27 -32.13 26.36
N PRO A 43 -11.62 -33.43 26.40
CA PRO A 43 -10.69 -34.54 26.19
C PRO A 43 -10.13 -34.54 24.75
N GLN A 44 -8.81 -34.72 24.65
CA GLN A 44 -8.11 -34.82 23.38
C GLN A 44 -8.44 -36.14 22.69
N PHE A 45 -9.12 -36.08 21.54
CA PHE A 45 -9.29 -37.23 20.67
C PHE A 45 -7.99 -37.48 19.90
N ALA A 46 -7.41 -38.67 20.10
CA ALA A 46 -6.25 -39.14 19.34
C ALA A 46 -6.66 -39.39 17.88
N LEU A 47 -5.97 -38.72 16.95
CA LEU A 47 -6.13 -38.90 15.51
C LEU A 47 -5.48 -40.23 15.05
N PRO A 48 -6.15 -41.00 14.18
CA PRO A 48 -5.58 -42.21 13.59
C PRO A 48 -4.50 -41.86 12.55
N ALA A 49 -3.45 -42.69 12.50
CA ALA A 49 -2.32 -42.55 11.60
C ALA A 49 -2.74 -42.70 10.12
N PRO A 50 -2.17 -41.91 9.20
CA PRO A 50 -2.47 -42.00 7.77
C PRO A 50 -1.88 -43.26 7.13
N PRO A 51 -2.57 -43.88 6.14
CA PRO A 51 -2.07 -45.03 5.42
C PRO A 51 -0.94 -44.66 4.45
N SER A 52 0.06 -45.55 4.36
CA SER A 52 1.22 -45.46 3.48
C SER A 52 0.81 -45.79 2.04
N PHE A 53 1.05 -44.89 1.10
CA PHE A 53 0.84 -45.14 -0.34
C PHE A 53 2.13 -45.68 -0.99
N PRO A 54 2.03 -46.65 -1.92
CA PRO A 54 3.17 -47.18 -2.66
C PRO A 54 3.65 -46.19 -3.73
N SER A 55 4.96 -45.97 -3.74
CA SER A 55 5.70 -45.18 -4.72
C SER A 55 5.81 -45.94 -6.04
N SER A 56 5.11 -45.46 -7.07
CA SER A 56 5.27 -45.94 -8.45
C SER A 56 6.05 -44.89 -9.24
N ALA A 57 7.26 -45.28 -9.65
CA ALA A 57 8.10 -44.54 -10.59
C ALA A 57 7.48 -44.55 -12.01
N PRO A 58 7.73 -43.49 -12.81
CA PRO A 58 7.71 -43.63 -14.25
C PRO A 58 9.10 -43.42 -14.87
N SER A 59 9.40 -44.33 -15.78
CA SER A 59 10.60 -44.39 -16.60
C SER A 59 10.52 -43.47 -17.84
N THR A 60 11.71 -43.20 -18.40
CA THR A 60 12.01 -43.20 -19.84
C THR A 60 11.75 -41.93 -20.69
N LEU A 61 12.89 -41.28 -21.03
CA LEU A 61 13.37 -40.81 -22.34
C LEU A 61 12.37 -40.26 -23.39
N SER A 62 12.56 -38.99 -23.79
CA SER A 62 13.16 -38.66 -25.12
C SER A 62 13.34 -37.15 -25.35
N PRO A 63 14.39 -36.73 -26.09
CA PRO A 63 14.61 -35.35 -26.51
C PRO A 63 14.08 -35.12 -27.93
N PHE A 64 13.30 -34.05 -28.14
CA PHE A 64 13.05 -33.53 -29.48
C PHE A 64 13.19 -32.01 -29.45
N ALA A 65 14.29 -31.54 -30.02
CA ALA A 65 14.50 -30.14 -30.37
C ALA A 65 14.12 -29.96 -31.84
N PRO A 66 13.25 -29.01 -32.19
CA PRO A 66 13.20 -28.47 -33.54
C PRO A 66 14.03 -27.18 -33.61
N ALA A 67 14.96 -27.17 -34.58
CA ALA A 67 15.71 -26.01 -35.01
C ALA A 67 14.76 -24.96 -35.62
N ILE A 68 14.91 -23.68 -35.24
CA ILE A 68 14.23 -22.56 -35.89
C ILE A 68 15.28 -21.69 -36.59
N PRO A 69 15.14 -21.42 -37.90
CA PRO A 69 16.07 -20.60 -38.67
C PRO A 69 15.85 -19.09 -38.51
N SER A 70 16.97 -18.40 -38.32
CA SER A 70 17.43 -17.09 -38.84
C SER A 70 16.56 -15.82 -38.86
N PRO A 71 17.20 -14.64 -38.67
CA PRO A 71 16.54 -13.35 -38.53
C PRO A 71 16.18 -12.71 -39.89
N PHE A 72 14.95 -12.20 -39.99
CA PHE A 72 14.52 -11.31 -41.07
C PHE A 72 14.85 -9.86 -40.69
N VAL A 73 15.70 -9.21 -41.50
CA VAL A 73 15.99 -7.78 -41.44
C VAL A 73 14.92 -7.03 -42.23
N ALA A 74 14.18 -6.13 -41.59
CA ALA A 74 13.28 -5.20 -42.27
C ALA A 74 13.88 -3.78 -42.30
N PRO A 75 13.67 -3.01 -43.38
CA PRO A 75 14.25 -1.68 -43.55
C PRO A 75 13.46 -0.59 -42.81
N ALA A 76 14.19 0.41 -42.33
CA ALA A 76 13.67 1.61 -41.70
C ALA A 76 12.88 2.48 -42.70
N ILE A 77 11.65 2.84 -42.35
CA ILE A 77 10.85 3.87 -43.02
C ILE A 77 10.72 5.07 -42.06
N PRO A 78 11.21 6.27 -42.42
CA PRO A 78 10.98 7.48 -41.64
C PRO A 78 9.56 8.02 -41.92
N GLY A 79 8.69 7.93 -40.92
CA GLY A 79 7.35 8.53 -40.94
C GLY A 79 7.31 9.94 -40.34
N PRO A 80 6.44 10.84 -40.85
CA PRO A 80 6.37 12.24 -40.45
C PRO A 80 5.77 12.44 -39.06
N VAL A 81 6.39 13.34 -38.29
CA VAL A 81 5.95 13.80 -36.97
C VAL A 81 4.64 14.60 -37.06
N PRO A 82 3.60 14.26 -36.26
CA PRO A 82 2.40 15.10 -36.17
C PRO A 82 2.63 16.29 -35.22
N THR A 83 2.39 17.49 -35.73
CA THR A 83 2.33 18.74 -34.98
C THR A 83 1.08 18.74 -34.10
N PHE A 84 1.25 18.72 -32.78
CA PHE A 84 0.14 18.86 -31.83
C PHE A 84 -0.23 20.33 -31.64
N THR A 85 -1.39 20.71 -32.18
CA THR A 85 -2.02 22.01 -31.90
C THR A 85 -2.67 21.96 -30.52
N VAL A 86 -2.17 22.76 -29.59
CA VAL A 86 -2.68 22.87 -28.22
C VAL A 86 -3.98 23.68 -28.22
N PRO A 87 -5.11 23.16 -27.70
CA PRO A 87 -6.32 23.96 -27.52
C PRO A 87 -6.14 24.97 -26.38
N ASN A 88 -6.42 26.24 -26.69
CA ASN A 88 -6.49 27.34 -25.75
C ASN A 88 -7.80 27.25 -24.96
N PHE A 89 -7.73 27.01 -23.65
CA PHE A 89 -8.91 27.00 -22.78
C PHE A 89 -9.03 28.34 -22.06
N THR A 90 -9.96 29.18 -22.52
CA THR A 90 -10.38 30.40 -21.82
C THR A 90 -11.24 30.01 -20.61
N ILE A 91 -10.70 30.16 -19.41
CA ILE A 91 -11.44 29.94 -18.16
C ILE A 91 -12.29 31.20 -17.88
N ASN A 92 -13.60 31.07 -18.08
CA ASN A 92 -14.59 32.07 -17.69
C ASN A 92 -14.89 31.92 -16.19
N ILE A 93 -14.43 32.88 -15.37
CA ILE A 93 -14.65 32.90 -13.92
C ILE A 93 -15.81 33.88 -13.66
N SER A 94 -17.01 33.35 -13.49
CA SER A 94 -18.14 34.15 -12.97
C SER A 94 -18.08 34.25 -11.45
N PRO A 95 -18.23 35.45 -10.86
CA PRO A 95 -18.32 35.64 -9.42
C PRO A 95 -19.79 35.67 -8.98
N ALA A 96 -20.17 34.72 -8.12
CA ALA A 96 -21.35 34.82 -7.25
C ALA A 96 -20.92 34.17 -5.94
N GLY A 97 -20.72 34.89 -4.83
CA GLY A 97 -21.69 35.80 -4.23
C GLY A 97 -22.48 34.99 -3.21
N THR A 98 -22.19 35.15 -1.92
CA THR A 98 -23.14 35.21 -0.80
C THR A 98 -22.34 35.36 0.50
N LEU A 99 -22.39 36.57 1.05
CA LEU A 99 -22.01 36.88 2.41
C LEU A 99 -23.12 36.40 3.34
N ILE A 100 -22.79 35.58 4.34
CA ILE A 100 -23.62 35.43 5.53
C ILE A 100 -22.70 35.47 6.76
N SER A 101 -22.63 36.66 7.32
CA SER A 101 -22.26 36.91 8.71
C SER A 101 -23.26 36.20 9.62
N SER A 102 -22.74 35.47 10.60
CA SER A 102 -23.51 35.06 11.77
C SER A 102 -22.58 35.11 12.98
N SER A 103 -22.56 36.29 13.60
CA SER A 103 -22.01 36.54 14.92
C SER A 103 -23.01 36.05 15.96
N LEU A 104 -22.68 35.00 16.68
CA LEU A 104 -23.30 34.69 17.97
C LEU A 104 -22.19 34.52 18.99
N SER A 105 -22.00 35.59 19.75
CA SER A 105 -21.13 35.69 20.91
C SER A 105 -21.90 35.10 22.10
N ALA A 106 -21.43 33.96 22.61
CA ALA A 106 -21.91 33.38 23.86
C ALA A 106 -20.76 33.44 24.88
N SER A 107 -20.74 34.51 25.67
CA SER A 107 -19.84 34.63 26.82
C SER A 107 -20.33 33.72 27.95
N LEU A 108 -19.55 32.70 28.28
CA LEU A 108 -19.73 31.87 29.46
C LEU A 108 -18.70 32.26 30.55
N PRO A 109 -19.05 32.13 31.84
CA PRO A 109 -18.22 32.60 32.95
C PRO A 109 -16.99 31.72 33.15
N LEU A 110 -15.82 32.37 33.35
CA LEU A 110 -14.57 31.70 33.70
C LEU A 110 -14.63 31.11 35.11
N PRO A 111 -14.17 29.85 35.32
CA PRO A 111 -13.84 29.33 36.64
C PRO A 111 -12.46 29.85 37.13
N PRO A 112 -12.23 29.80 38.46
CA PRO A 112 -11.10 30.44 39.12
C PRO A 112 -9.73 29.84 38.74
N THR A 113 -8.78 30.76 38.59
CA THR A 113 -7.35 30.56 38.40
C THR A 113 -6.75 29.75 39.56
N HIS A 114 -6.46 28.48 39.31
CA HIS A 114 -5.59 27.68 40.17
C HIS A 114 -4.14 27.80 39.70
N SER A 115 -3.35 28.42 40.58
CA SER A 115 -1.91 28.31 40.80
C SER A 115 -1.06 27.74 39.66
N THR A 116 -0.40 28.69 39.01
CA THR A 116 0.84 28.62 38.23
C THR A 116 1.88 27.70 38.90
N LEU A 117 1.92 26.44 38.49
CA LEU A 117 3.13 25.62 38.62
C LEU A 117 4.04 25.96 37.44
N SER A 118 5.18 26.54 37.78
CA SER A 118 6.23 27.01 36.88
C SER A 118 6.51 26.00 35.77
N PRO A 119 6.57 26.42 34.49
CA PRO A 119 7.05 25.55 33.44
C PRO A 119 8.50 25.22 33.76
N PHE A 120 8.77 23.98 34.15
CA PHE A 120 10.13 23.44 34.07
C PHE A 120 10.52 23.48 32.60
N SER A 121 11.13 24.58 32.19
CA SER A 121 11.92 24.68 30.98
C SER A 121 13.09 23.74 31.18
N ILE A 122 12.89 22.46 30.87
CA ILE A 122 14.00 21.53 30.66
C ILE A 122 14.66 22.00 29.36
N ASN A 123 15.44 23.06 29.49
CA ASN A 123 16.27 23.63 28.45
C ASN A 123 17.47 22.69 28.32
N THR A 124 17.18 21.46 27.86
CA THR A 124 18.20 20.49 27.50
C THR A 124 18.77 20.98 26.17
N SER A 125 19.59 22.03 26.23
CA SER A 125 20.57 22.33 25.20
C SER A 125 21.66 21.26 25.28
N SER A 126 21.27 20.00 25.04
CA SER A 126 22.24 18.96 24.76
C SER A 126 22.76 19.27 23.38
N ASN A 127 23.95 19.86 23.36
CA ASN A 127 24.78 20.07 22.18
C ASN A 127 25.28 18.71 21.66
N MET A 128 24.36 17.76 21.47
CA MET A 128 24.64 16.47 20.89
C MET A 128 25.03 16.73 19.45
N PRO A 129 26.19 16.23 19.00
CA PRO A 129 26.56 16.26 17.59
C PRO A 129 25.36 15.79 16.79
N LEU A 130 24.85 16.66 15.90
CA LEU A 130 23.81 16.27 14.97
C LEU A 130 24.27 14.98 14.31
N PRO A 131 23.52 13.87 14.45
CA PRO A 131 23.92 12.62 13.83
C PRO A 131 24.16 12.91 12.35
N VAL A 132 25.23 12.35 11.81
CA VAL A 132 25.54 12.49 10.39
C VAL A 132 24.40 11.80 9.63
N PRO A 133 23.84 12.42 8.57
CA PRO A 133 22.81 11.80 7.75
C PRO A 133 23.27 10.40 7.30
N PRO A 134 22.32 9.47 7.12
CA PRO A 134 22.66 8.07 6.92
C PRO A 134 23.56 7.94 5.69
N PRO A 135 24.67 7.17 5.77
CA PRO A 135 25.51 6.95 4.62
C PRO A 135 24.69 6.33 3.48
N PRO A 136 25.01 6.60 2.20
CA PRO A 136 24.22 6.19 1.02
C PRO A 136 24.17 4.67 0.75
N HIS A 137 24.51 3.84 1.73
CA HIS A 137 24.54 2.37 1.63
C HIS A 137 23.17 1.73 1.40
N LEU A 138 22.07 2.46 1.58
CA LEU A 138 20.79 2.12 0.98
C LEU A 138 20.84 2.53 -0.50
N SER A 139 21.61 1.78 -1.30
CA SER A 139 21.63 1.94 -2.75
C SER A 139 20.28 1.52 -3.32
N ILE A 140 19.29 2.40 -3.22
CA ILE A 140 18.00 2.22 -3.88
C ILE A 140 18.23 2.58 -5.35
N PRO A 141 18.14 1.63 -6.28
CA PRO A 141 18.58 1.84 -7.66
C PRO A 141 17.76 2.88 -8.45
N PHE A 142 16.62 3.33 -7.93
CA PHE A 142 15.62 4.06 -8.71
C PHE A 142 15.36 5.49 -8.24
N THR A 143 16.00 5.97 -7.17
CA THR A 143 15.71 7.31 -6.66
C THR A 143 16.95 7.97 -6.08
N PRO A 144 17.26 9.25 -6.42
CA PRO A 144 18.34 9.99 -5.77
C PRO A 144 18.02 10.20 -4.28
N LEU A 145 18.48 9.32 -3.39
CA LEU A 145 18.24 9.43 -1.94
C LEU A 145 18.68 10.79 -1.38
N ALA A 146 19.67 11.43 -2.01
CA ALA A 146 20.21 12.72 -1.62
C ALA A 146 19.18 13.87 -1.70
N ALA A 147 18.12 13.74 -2.51
CA ALA A 147 17.10 14.77 -2.64
C ALA A 147 16.06 14.73 -1.51
N HIS A 148 16.02 13.66 -0.71
CA HIS A 148 15.03 13.50 0.35
C HIS A 148 15.45 14.18 1.64
N GLN A 149 14.46 14.74 2.34
CA GLN A 149 14.63 15.20 3.71
C GLN A 149 14.61 13.99 4.64
N TRP A 150 15.55 13.96 5.59
CA TRP A 150 15.71 12.87 6.56
C TRP A 150 15.47 13.40 7.96
N LYS A 151 14.78 12.61 8.80
CA LYS A 151 14.52 12.93 10.21
C LYS A 151 15.07 11.82 11.09
N TRP A 152 15.89 12.21 12.07
CA TRP A 152 16.37 11.30 13.11
C TRP A 152 15.26 11.09 14.14
N LEU A 153 14.64 9.91 14.15
CA LEU A 153 13.52 9.59 15.04
C LEU A 153 13.72 8.19 15.63
N ALA A 154 13.62 8.10 16.96
CA ALA A 154 13.69 6.83 17.69
C ALA A 154 14.94 5.98 17.36
N GLY A 155 16.10 6.64 17.15
CA GLY A 155 17.37 5.97 16.88
C GLY A 155 17.59 5.57 15.41
N ASP A 156 16.66 5.90 14.52
CA ASP A 156 16.76 5.60 13.09
C ASP A 156 16.66 6.87 12.24
N TRP A 157 17.28 6.85 11.06
CA TRP A 157 17.03 7.85 10.02
C TRP A 157 15.81 7.46 9.19
N LEU A 158 14.78 8.31 9.23
CA LEU A 158 13.55 8.09 8.49
C LEU A 158 13.42 9.13 7.37
N PRO A 159 13.06 8.72 6.14
CA PRO A 159 12.74 9.67 5.09
C PRO A 159 11.43 10.40 5.43
N GLU A 160 11.40 11.70 5.14
CA GLU A 160 10.18 12.48 5.18
C GLU A 160 9.37 12.24 3.90
N TYR A 161 8.37 11.39 4.00
CA TYR A 161 7.51 11.05 2.87
C TYR A 161 6.22 11.88 2.84
N LYS A 162 5.94 12.53 1.72
CA LYS A 162 4.67 13.20 1.47
C LYS A 162 3.97 12.48 0.33
N HIS A 163 2.79 11.90 0.61
CA HIS A 163 1.99 11.27 -0.44
C HIS A 163 1.68 12.29 -1.55
N PRO A 164 2.05 12.02 -2.80
CA PRO A 164 1.65 12.85 -3.92
C PRO A 164 0.13 12.79 -4.11
N THR A 165 -0.45 13.87 -4.63
CA THR A 165 -1.85 13.89 -5.05
C THR A 165 -1.97 13.12 -6.35
N LEU A 166 -2.65 11.97 -6.32
CA LEU A 166 -2.82 11.10 -7.48
C LEU A 166 -4.19 11.32 -8.10
N LYS A 167 -4.25 11.37 -9.43
CA LYS A 167 -5.50 11.53 -10.18
C LYS A 167 -6.00 10.18 -10.69
N GLN A 168 -5.09 9.36 -11.20
CA GLN A 168 -5.40 8.07 -11.80
C GLN A 168 -5.25 6.94 -10.77
N ILE A 169 -5.99 5.85 -10.98
CA ILE A 169 -5.94 4.68 -10.10
C ILE A 169 -4.63 3.94 -10.33
N THR A 170 -4.20 3.85 -11.59
CA THR A 170 -2.93 3.25 -12.00
C THR A 170 -1.71 3.95 -11.41
N ASP A 171 -1.77 5.28 -11.19
CA ASP A 171 -0.74 6.05 -10.48
C ASP A 171 -0.45 5.48 -9.07
N ILE A 172 -1.44 4.90 -8.38
CA ILE A 172 -1.22 4.32 -7.04
C ILE A 172 -0.24 3.15 -7.11
N TRP A 173 -0.32 2.35 -8.17
CA TRP A 173 0.61 1.25 -8.40
C TRP A 173 2.00 1.76 -8.78
N GLY A 174 2.07 2.80 -9.62
CA GLY A 174 3.33 3.47 -9.95
C GLY A 174 4.02 4.03 -8.69
N GLU A 175 3.28 4.68 -7.79
CA GLU A 175 3.81 5.14 -6.50
C GLU A 175 4.34 3.98 -5.64
N TRP A 176 3.68 2.83 -5.68
CA TRP A 176 4.06 1.65 -4.90
C TRP A 176 5.41 1.07 -5.36
N VAL A 177 5.56 0.84 -6.67
CA VAL A 177 6.73 0.13 -7.26
C VAL A 177 7.86 1.09 -7.63
N ASP A 178 7.55 2.16 -8.34
CA ASP A 178 8.53 3.06 -8.97
C ASP A 178 8.73 4.36 -8.18
N GLY A 179 7.72 4.72 -7.37
CA GLY A 179 7.62 6.05 -6.79
C GLY A 179 7.15 7.08 -7.84
N ILE A 180 6.69 8.24 -7.37
CA ILE A 180 6.19 9.32 -8.24
C ILE A 180 6.93 10.62 -7.93
N GLY A 181 7.34 11.33 -8.98
CA GLY A 181 7.97 12.65 -8.86
C GLY A 181 9.31 12.60 -8.10
N GLY A 182 10.09 11.54 -8.29
CA GLY A 182 11.37 11.34 -7.58
C GLY A 182 11.20 11.00 -6.11
N CYS A 183 10.01 10.59 -5.66
CA CYS A 183 9.78 10.05 -4.33
C CYS A 183 10.22 8.59 -4.22
N ILE A 184 10.66 8.16 -3.03
CA ILE A 184 10.99 6.75 -2.74
C ILE A 184 9.73 5.88 -2.96
N PRO A 185 9.83 4.73 -3.64
CA PRO A 185 8.71 3.79 -3.76
C PRO A 185 8.13 3.38 -2.41
N VAL A 186 6.80 3.32 -2.32
CA VAL A 186 6.13 2.99 -1.04
C VAL A 186 6.39 1.54 -0.62
N GLU A 187 6.63 0.64 -1.58
CA GLU A 187 7.07 -0.73 -1.30
C GLU A 187 8.40 -0.73 -0.53
N ILE A 188 9.38 0.04 -1.00
CA ILE A 188 10.70 0.15 -0.37
C ILE A 188 10.60 0.79 1.00
N LEU A 189 9.76 1.83 1.13
CA LEU A 189 9.49 2.46 2.43
C LEU A 189 8.96 1.44 3.45
N THR A 190 7.98 0.64 3.02
CA THR A 190 7.33 -0.37 3.86
C THR A 190 8.26 -1.52 4.18
N ARG A 191 9.06 -1.99 3.22
CA ARG A 191 10.02 -3.08 3.42
C ARG A 191 11.16 -2.69 4.36
N THR A 192 11.71 -1.49 4.20
CA THR A 192 12.94 -1.08 4.88
C THR A 192 12.67 -0.48 6.26
N TRP A 193 11.64 0.36 6.39
CA TRP A 193 11.32 1.06 7.65
C TRP A 193 10.02 0.55 8.30
N GLY A 194 9.30 -0.37 7.67
CA GLY A 194 8.08 -0.94 8.25
C GLY A 194 7.02 0.12 8.56
N PRO A 195 6.32 0.05 9.69
CA PRO A 195 5.37 1.08 10.10
C PRO A 195 6.00 2.42 10.48
N LYS A 196 7.32 2.47 10.77
CA LYS A 196 7.99 3.64 11.36
C LYS A 196 8.03 4.84 10.39
N TRP A 197 8.22 4.62 9.08
CA TRP A 197 8.28 5.71 8.09
C TRP A 197 7.00 6.58 8.05
N LYS A 198 5.88 6.06 8.58
CA LYS A 198 4.63 6.83 8.71
C LYS A 198 4.67 7.88 9.83
N GLN A 199 5.69 7.87 10.70
CA GLN A 199 5.95 8.83 11.78
C GLN A 199 4.76 9.06 12.72
N ASN A 200 3.87 8.07 12.85
CA ASN A 200 2.57 8.18 13.55
C ASN A 200 1.68 9.37 13.10
N ILE A 201 1.90 9.93 11.91
CA ILE A 201 1.10 11.03 11.37
C ILE A 201 -0.24 10.47 10.87
N GLY A 202 -1.35 10.84 11.55
CA GLY A 202 -2.69 10.29 11.26
C GLY A 202 -3.09 10.37 9.79
N LYS A 203 -2.92 11.55 9.16
CA LYS A 203 -3.22 11.75 7.73
C LYS A 203 -2.45 10.78 6.83
N ARG A 204 -1.16 10.55 7.10
CA ARG A 204 -0.30 9.63 6.34
C ARG A 204 -0.71 8.17 6.55
N LYS A 205 -1.05 7.77 7.77
CA LYS A 205 -1.56 6.41 8.07
C LYS A 205 -2.86 6.13 7.32
N THR A 206 -3.80 7.07 7.34
CA THR A 206 -5.10 6.92 6.67
C THR A 206 -4.94 6.89 5.16
N GLU A 207 -4.09 7.75 4.59
CA GLU A 207 -3.78 7.75 3.16
C GLU A 207 -3.17 6.41 2.72
N ASN A 208 -2.13 5.95 3.43
CA ASN A 208 -1.49 4.69 3.14
C ASN A 208 -2.46 3.51 3.22
N SER A 209 -3.31 3.46 4.26
CA SER A 209 -4.32 2.41 4.42
C SER A 209 -5.28 2.33 3.24
N ARG A 210 -5.71 3.49 2.72
CA ARG A 210 -6.56 3.58 1.52
C ARG A 210 -5.87 3.05 0.27
N ARG A 211 -4.65 3.55 -0.02
CA ARG A 211 -3.87 3.11 -1.19
C ARG A 211 -3.54 1.62 -1.12
N MET A 212 -3.36 1.09 0.09
CA MET A 212 -3.08 -0.32 0.29
C MET A 212 -4.17 -1.25 -0.24
N LYS A 213 -5.44 -0.82 -0.17
CA LYS A 213 -6.54 -1.61 -0.73
C LYS A 213 -6.44 -1.78 -2.24
N VAL A 214 -6.00 -0.74 -2.95
CA VAL A 214 -5.81 -0.78 -4.41
C VAL A 214 -4.63 -1.68 -4.76
N VAL A 215 -3.51 -1.57 -4.03
CA VAL A 215 -2.35 -2.44 -4.24
C VAL A 215 -2.69 -3.90 -3.97
N THR A 216 -3.39 -4.21 -2.87
CA THR A 216 -3.85 -5.56 -2.56
C THR A 216 -4.77 -6.09 -3.67
N LEU A 217 -5.73 -5.28 -4.15
CA LEU A 217 -6.60 -5.65 -5.26
C LEU A 217 -5.78 -5.99 -6.53
N ILE A 218 -4.78 -5.18 -6.86
CA ILE A 218 -3.93 -5.40 -8.04
C ILE A 218 -3.15 -6.72 -7.90
N GLN A 219 -2.56 -6.95 -6.72
CA GLN A 219 -1.83 -8.20 -6.43
C GLN A 219 -2.76 -9.42 -6.51
N GLU A 220 -3.96 -9.34 -5.93
CA GLU A 220 -4.97 -10.41 -5.98
C GLU A 220 -5.43 -10.74 -7.40
N LEU A 221 -5.63 -9.72 -8.25
CA LEU A 221 -5.96 -9.93 -9.65
C LEU A 221 -4.79 -10.52 -10.43
N ALA A 222 -3.56 -10.09 -10.16
CA ALA A 222 -2.36 -10.59 -10.82
C ALA A 222 -1.99 -12.03 -10.42
N MET A 223 -2.49 -12.53 -9.29
CA MET A 223 -2.35 -13.94 -8.90
C MET A 223 -3.25 -14.89 -9.72
N ARG A 224 -4.17 -14.36 -10.53
CA ARG A 224 -5.08 -15.19 -11.35
C ARG A 224 -4.39 -15.70 -12.61
N PRO A 225 -4.71 -16.92 -13.08
CA PRO A 225 -4.12 -17.46 -14.30
C PRO A 225 -4.49 -16.58 -15.50
N GLY A 226 -3.51 -16.24 -16.34
CA GLY A 226 -3.69 -15.37 -17.51
C GLY A 226 -3.68 -13.86 -17.19
N TRP A 227 -3.59 -13.49 -15.91
CA TRP A 227 -3.52 -12.10 -15.49
C TRP A 227 -2.09 -11.72 -15.12
N ASN A 228 -1.56 -10.67 -15.76
CA ASN A 228 -0.33 -10.04 -15.34
C ASN A 228 -0.60 -8.59 -14.91
N ILE A 229 0.36 -7.95 -14.25
CA ILE A 229 0.21 -6.58 -13.74
C ILE A 229 -0.21 -5.60 -14.85
N ALA A 230 0.37 -5.70 -16.06
CA ALA A 230 0.02 -4.83 -17.17
C ALA A 230 -1.46 -4.98 -17.60
N VAL A 231 -1.97 -6.22 -17.65
CA VAL A 231 -3.37 -6.52 -17.95
C VAL A 231 -4.29 -5.99 -16.84
N VAL A 232 -3.90 -6.14 -15.57
CA VAL A 232 -4.65 -5.60 -14.42
C VAL A 232 -4.75 -4.08 -14.49
N LEU A 233 -3.62 -3.40 -14.71
CA LEU A 233 -3.58 -1.95 -14.81
C LEU A 233 -4.42 -1.43 -15.99
N ARG A 234 -4.31 -2.07 -17.16
CA ARG A 234 -5.16 -1.76 -18.32
C ARG A 234 -6.64 -1.93 -18.02
N PHE A 235 -7.01 -3.02 -17.33
CA PHE A 235 -8.39 -3.24 -16.90
C PHE A 235 -8.89 -2.12 -15.98
N LEU A 236 -8.09 -1.75 -14.96
CA LEU A 236 -8.46 -0.69 -14.02
C LEU A 236 -8.62 0.66 -14.74
N SER A 237 -7.70 0.99 -15.66
CA SER A 237 -7.79 2.21 -16.46
C SER A 237 -9.02 2.24 -17.37
N GLU A 238 -9.36 1.12 -18.01
CA GLU A 238 -10.52 1.09 -18.93
C GLU A 238 -11.86 1.09 -18.20
N LYS A 239 -11.98 0.37 -17.08
CA LYS A 239 -13.29 0.19 -16.41
C LYS A 239 -13.59 1.21 -15.33
N TYR A 240 -12.58 1.64 -14.56
CA TYR A 240 -12.80 2.42 -13.34
C TYR A 240 -12.34 3.87 -13.46
N GLU A 241 -11.24 4.17 -14.16
CA GLU A 241 -10.76 5.56 -14.26
C GLU A 241 -11.73 6.54 -14.93
N PRO A 242 -12.57 6.14 -15.93
CA PRO A 242 -13.60 7.04 -16.47
C PRO A 242 -14.68 7.42 -15.45
N LYS A 243 -14.82 6.64 -14.37
CA LYS A 243 -15.89 6.79 -13.37
C LYS A 243 -15.39 7.30 -12.02
N TYR A 244 -14.14 7.01 -11.68
CA TYR A 244 -13.58 7.27 -10.36
C TYR A 244 -12.20 7.92 -10.47
N GLN A 245 -11.99 8.97 -9.69
CA GLN A 245 -10.64 9.42 -9.35
C GLN A 245 -10.00 8.45 -8.35
N ALA A 246 -8.66 8.43 -8.30
CA ALA A 246 -7.87 7.58 -7.40
C ALA A 246 -8.42 7.54 -5.96
N ARG A 247 -8.69 8.72 -5.39
CA ARG A 247 -9.23 8.84 -4.03
C ARG A 247 -10.64 8.28 -3.90
N ALA A 248 -11.53 8.64 -4.82
CA ALA A 248 -12.91 8.16 -4.82
C ALA A 248 -12.96 6.64 -4.96
N PHE A 249 -12.05 6.05 -5.73
CA PHE A 249 -11.92 4.60 -5.88
C PHE A 249 -11.47 3.92 -4.58
N CYS A 250 -10.48 4.47 -3.86
CA CYS A 250 -10.10 3.96 -2.54
C CYS A 250 -11.25 3.99 -1.53
N ASP A 251 -12.06 5.05 -1.54
CA ASP A 251 -13.24 5.16 -0.68
C ASP A 251 -14.35 4.19 -1.13
N TYR A 252 -14.51 3.94 -2.44
CA TYR A 252 -15.39 2.91 -2.99
C TYR A 252 -15.02 1.51 -2.47
N LEU A 253 -13.73 1.13 -2.54
CA LEU A 253 -13.22 -0.12 -1.97
C LEU A 253 -13.37 -0.22 -0.44
N THR A 254 -13.65 0.89 0.24
CA THR A 254 -13.88 0.90 1.69
C THR A 254 -15.34 0.68 2.06
N LYS A 255 -16.27 1.06 1.17
CA LYS A 255 -17.71 0.94 1.39
C LYS A 255 -18.23 -0.45 1.06
N ASP A 256 -17.66 -1.10 0.04
CA ASP A 256 -17.98 -2.49 -0.27
C ASP A 256 -17.22 -3.39 0.72
N THR A 257 -17.77 -3.58 1.93
CA THR A 257 -17.28 -4.54 2.93
C THR A 257 -17.50 -5.99 2.50
N ARG A 258 -17.93 -6.22 1.25
CA ARG A 258 -18.01 -7.57 0.71
C ARG A 258 -16.58 -8.11 0.61
N PRO A 259 -16.31 -9.32 1.13
CA PRO A 259 -15.03 -9.96 0.88
C PRO A 259 -14.85 -9.94 -0.62
N ALA A 260 -13.75 -9.35 -1.08
CA ALA A 260 -13.44 -9.11 -2.48
C ALA A 260 -13.14 -10.43 -3.21
N VAL A 261 -14.07 -11.38 -3.13
CA VAL A 261 -14.33 -12.26 -4.26
C VAL A 261 -14.93 -11.33 -5.32
N PHE A 262 -14.08 -10.53 -5.96
CA PHE A 262 -14.29 -10.07 -7.32
C PHE A 262 -14.44 -11.36 -8.12
N THR A 263 -15.65 -11.90 -8.15
CA THR A 263 -15.92 -13.21 -8.72
C THR A 263 -15.45 -13.14 -10.15
N ALA A 264 -14.51 -14.02 -10.52
CA ALA A 264 -14.02 -14.10 -11.90
C ALA A 264 -15.17 -14.20 -12.91
N ALA A 265 -16.33 -14.72 -12.46
CA ALA A 265 -17.59 -14.75 -13.19
C ALA A 265 -18.05 -13.39 -13.74
N ASP A 266 -17.91 -12.29 -12.99
CA ASP A 266 -18.30 -10.95 -13.49
C ASP A 266 -17.42 -10.47 -14.66
N PHE A 267 -16.26 -11.10 -14.81
CA PHE A 267 -15.28 -10.77 -15.82
C PHE A 267 -15.39 -11.62 -17.08
N TYR A 268 -15.47 -12.94 -16.92
CA TYR A 268 -15.54 -13.89 -18.05
C TYR A 268 -16.87 -13.80 -18.81
N LEU A 269 -17.92 -13.25 -18.22
CA LEU A 269 -19.22 -13.13 -18.88
C LEU A 269 -19.35 -11.93 -19.83
N LYS A 270 -18.39 -10.99 -19.87
CA LYS A 270 -18.60 -9.72 -20.59
C LYS A 270 -17.58 -9.36 -21.67
N HIS A 271 -16.45 -10.05 -21.75
CA HIS A 271 -15.42 -9.85 -22.78
C HIS A 271 -14.77 -11.20 -23.11
N PRO A 272 -15.34 -12.00 -24.05
CA PRO A 272 -14.66 -13.17 -24.62
C PRO A 272 -13.44 -12.77 -25.47
#